data_AF-A0A956DDA8-F1
#
_entry.id   AF-A0A956DDA8-F1
#
_cell.length_a   1.000
_cell.length_b   1.000
_cell.length_c   1.000
_cell.angle_alpha   90.00
_cell.angle_beta   90.00
_cell.angle_gamma   90.00
#
_symmetry.space_group_name_H-M   'P 1'
#
loop_
_entity.id
_entity.type
_entity.pdbx_description
1 polymer ?
#
loop_
_entity_poly.entity_id
_entity_poly.type
_entity_poly.pdbx_seq_one_letter_code
_entity_poly.pdbx_strand_id
1 'polypeptide(L)'
;MARWSMVGWLACTFACGDDDVVVTDAGVIEDAGSDAGRMRDAGPPLERLERPALPAGNAVGPDDPRYQGMLRFLWDNWGVEISDEWPPTEFMLGLMRDEPDVFGDQFARFGFVPDPNDDLPVGFKRGLSDPTRVYQTCAVCHVGTLDDGEVWLGLPNGRLDLGAFRVAVNERWVAGGNPPLITELERSKAVQLGPGRFHAESGDYPQVVPADFPAYFGLEDRTKLNYLGTGGDVRTEAYMAIFSFGAGNPNDADALVPFPRRDRVEAFLAFFGTMQAPEGPAQDGALVARGREVFVAECASCHADDPSELGVIPYAPDGIERRPGDDEAYPLGTIATSR
;
A
#
# COMPACT_ATOMS: atom_id res chain seq x y z
N MET A 1 18.91 -51.26 2.88
CA MET A 1 17.68 -50.55 2.50
C MET A 1 17.11 -49.88 3.73
N ALA A 2 17.46 -48.61 3.93
CA ALA A 2 16.84 -47.72 4.90
C ALA A 2 17.07 -46.31 4.33
N ARG A 3 15.99 -45.61 3.94
CA ARG A 3 16.05 -44.22 3.49
C ARG A 3 15.41 -43.37 4.57
N TRP A 4 16.23 -42.51 5.15
CA TRP A 4 15.82 -41.39 6.01
C TRP A 4 15.35 -40.24 5.12
N SER A 5 14.21 -39.64 5.48
CA SER A 5 13.71 -38.40 4.90
C SER A 5 14.46 -37.22 5.53
N MET A 6 15.05 -36.36 4.71
CA MET A 6 15.55 -35.06 5.16
C MET A 6 14.45 -34.03 5.02
N VAL A 7 14.17 -33.38 6.15
CA VAL A 7 13.41 -32.16 6.34
C VAL A 7 14.23 -31.00 5.78
N GLY A 8 13.70 -30.27 4.80
CA GLY A 8 14.27 -29.02 4.28
C GLY A 8 13.88 -27.85 5.17
N TRP A 9 14.89 -27.11 5.62
CA TRP A 9 14.81 -26.01 6.57
C TRP A 9 14.30 -24.70 5.96
N LEU A 10 13.56 -23.96 6.79
CA LEU A 10 13.17 -22.57 6.70
C LEU A 10 14.39 -21.65 6.52
N ALA A 11 14.32 -20.71 5.57
CA ALA A 11 15.16 -19.52 5.56
C ALA A 11 14.35 -18.37 6.18
N CYS A 12 14.62 -18.08 7.45
CA CYS A 12 14.22 -16.85 8.13
C CYS A 12 15.17 -15.73 7.71
N THR A 13 14.63 -14.60 7.27
CA THR A 13 15.34 -13.31 7.29
C THR A 13 14.49 -12.30 8.05
N PHE A 14 14.67 -12.30 9.38
CA PHE A 14 14.42 -11.13 10.22
C PHE A 14 15.71 -10.33 10.27
N ALA A 15 15.65 -9.05 9.91
CA ALA A 15 16.73 -8.10 10.11
C ALA A 15 16.24 -7.00 11.05
N CYS A 16 16.51 -7.19 12.35
CA CYS A 16 16.62 -6.13 13.35
C CYS A 16 17.89 -6.43 14.14
N GLY A 17 18.76 -5.43 14.30
CA GLY A 17 20.04 -5.56 15.01
C GLY A 17 19.88 -5.62 16.53
N ASP A 18 20.94 -6.07 17.20
CA ASP A 18 21.72 -5.22 18.13
C ASP A 18 23.02 -5.92 18.59
N ASP A 19 24.03 -5.05 18.78
CA ASP A 19 25.22 -5.09 19.63
C ASP A 19 26.43 -6.01 19.39
N ASP A 20 27.53 -5.31 19.07
CA ASP A 20 28.91 -5.43 19.57
C ASP A 20 29.62 -6.80 19.57
N VAL A 21 30.43 -7.01 18.52
CA VAL A 21 31.81 -7.48 18.71
C VAL A 21 32.75 -6.75 17.76
N VAL A 22 33.59 -5.88 18.31
CA VAL A 22 34.80 -5.39 17.63
C VAL A 22 35.74 -6.58 17.47
N VAL A 23 35.81 -7.15 16.27
CA VAL A 23 36.93 -7.98 15.85
C VAL A 23 37.71 -7.20 14.81
N THR A 24 38.81 -6.59 15.25
CA THR A 24 39.86 -6.15 14.34
C THR A 24 40.59 -7.38 13.84
N ASP A 25 40.39 -7.74 12.58
CA ASP A 25 41.44 -8.44 11.85
C ASP A 25 41.47 -7.93 10.40
N ALA A 26 42.63 -7.38 10.05
CA ALA A 26 42.96 -6.92 8.71
C ALA A 26 43.09 -8.15 7.79
N GLY A 27 41.95 -8.67 7.35
CA GLY A 27 41.84 -9.63 6.26
C GLY A 27 41.56 -8.87 4.96
N VAL A 28 42.42 -9.06 3.96
CA VAL A 28 42.19 -8.61 2.59
C VAL A 28 40.81 -9.09 2.14
N ILE A 29 39.89 -8.16 1.91
CA ILE A 29 38.65 -8.45 1.19
C ILE A 29 39.09 -8.68 -0.26
N GLU A 30 39.24 -9.95 -0.62
CA GLU A 30 39.21 -10.32 -2.03
C GLU A 30 37.86 -9.88 -2.58
N ASP A 31 37.92 -9.03 -3.59
CA ASP A 31 36.79 -8.51 -4.36
C ASP A 31 35.91 -9.69 -4.78
N ALA A 32 34.81 -9.89 -4.06
CA ALA A 32 33.74 -10.78 -4.47
C ALA A 32 33.22 -10.19 -5.77
N GLY A 33 33.68 -10.79 -6.87
CA GLY A 33 33.53 -10.26 -8.21
C GLY A 33 32.14 -9.72 -8.49
N SER A 34 32.13 -8.65 -9.28
CA SER A 34 30.99 -7.88 -9.74
C SER A 34 30.04 -8.66 -10.67
N ASP A 35 29.66 -9.87 -10.28
CA ASP A 35 28.71 -10.76 -10.96
C ASP A 35 27.27 -10.54 -10.49
N ALA A 36 26.98 -9.38 -9.91
CA ALA A 36 25.65 -8.78 -10.05
C ALA A 36 25.49 -8.37 -11.53
N GLY A 37 25.30 -9.36 -12.41
CA GLY A 37 24.91 -9.13 -13.79
C GLY A 37 23.78 -8.11 -13.79
N ARG A 38 23.89 -7.08 -14.64
CA ARG A 38 22.91 -5.99 -14.73
C ARG A 38 21.51 -6.57 -14.56
N MET A 39 20.85 -6.24 -13.46
CA MET A 39 19.45 -6.58 -13.26
C MET A 39 18.72 -5.97 -14.46
N ARG A 40 18.39 -6.81 -15.44
CA ARG A 40 17.73 -6.35 -16.65
C ARG A 40 16.30 -6.14 -16.22
N ASP A 41 15.86 -4.89 -16.21
CA ASP A 41 14.45 -4.52 -16.28
C ASP A 41 13.71 -5.55 -17.16
N ALA A 42 12.83 -6.33 -16.55
CA ALA A 42 12.15 -7.45 -17.18
C ALA A 42 10.67 -7.18 -17.05
N GLY A 43 10.03 -6.74 -18.12
CA GLY A 43 8.61 -6.40 -18.12
C GLY A 43 8.23 -5.80 -19.47
N PRO A 44 6.93 -5.72 -19.78
CA PRO A 44 6.49 -5.09 -21.03
C PRO A 44 6.98 -3.63 -21.09
N PRO A 45 7.25 -3.09 -22.30
CA PRO A 45 7.62 -1.69 -22.47
C PRO A 45 6.56 -0.74 -21.90
N LEU A 46 6.94 0.50 -21.61
CA LEU A 46 5.96 1.53 -21.29
C LEU A 46 5.04 1.76 -22.49
N GLU A 47 3.81 1.27 -22.38
CA GLU A 47 2.73 1.61 -23.29
C GLU A 47 2.04 2.89 -22.81
N ARG A 48 1.50 3.70 -23.73
CA ARG A 48 0.65 4.82 -23.33
C ARG A 48 -0.72 4.28 -22.94
N LEU A 49 -1.23 4.64 -21.76
CA LEU A 49 -2.58 4.30 -21.37
C LEU A 49 -3.57 5.25 -22.06
N GLU A 50 -4.45 4.66 -22.87
CA GLU A 50 -5.61 5.31 -23.49
C GLU A 50 -6.85 5.02 -22.66
N ARG A 51 -6.87 5.56 -21.44
CA ARG A 51 -7.97 5.41 -20.48
C ARG A 51 -8.51 6.76 -20.06
N PRO A 52 -9.81 6.87 -19.74
CA PRO A 52 -10.37 8.09 -19.18
C PRO A 52 -9.80 8.34 -17.78
N ALA A 53 -9.64 9.61 -17.44
CA ALA A 53 -9.35 10.01 -16.07
C ALA A 53 -10.59 9.87 -15.19
N LEU A 54 -10.36 9.64 -13.89
CA LEU A 54 -11.41 9.75 -12.88
C LEU A 54 -11.73 11.25 -12.66
N PRO A 55 -13.01 11.66 -12.58
CA PRO A 55 -13.37 13.05 -12.25
C PRO A 55 -13.15 13.32 -10.76
N ALA A 56 -11.88 13.47 -10.36
CA ALA A 56 -11.45 13.77 -9.00
C ALA A 56 -10.99 15.24 -8.90
N GLY A 57 -11.11 15.84 -7.71
CA GLY A 57 -10.80 17.26 -7.47
C GLY A 57 -9.35 17.64 -7.77
N ASN A 58 -8.42 16.69 -7.64
CA ASN A 58 -7.00 16.85 -7.96
C ASN A 58 -6.54 16.08 -9.21
N ALA A 59 -7.46 15.66 -10.08
CA ALA A 59 -7.11 15.01 -11.34
C ALA A 59 -6.38 15.99 -12.29
N VAL A 60 -5.38 15.48 -13.02
CA VAL A 60 -4.62 16.26 -14.01
C VAL A 60 -5.13 15.99 -15.43
N GLY A 61 -4.98 16.96 -16.33
CA GLY A 61 -5.44 16.85 -17.73
C GLY A 61 -4.44 16.13 -18.66
N PRO A 62 -4.85 15.72 -19.88
CA PRO A 62 -4.02 14.96 -20.82
C PRO A 62 -2.70 15.61 -21.25
N ASP A 63 -2.61 16.94 -21.17
CA ASP A 63 -1.42 17.73 -21.52
C ASP A 63 -0.43 17.88 -20.33
N ASP A 64 -0.84 17.49 -19.11
CA ASP A 64 0.02 17.51 -17.93
C ASP A 64 1.02 16.33 -18.00
N PRO A 65 2.33 16.55 -17.78
CA PRO A 65 3.33 15.47 -17.80
C PRO A 65 3.05 14.34 -16.80
N ARG A 66 2.26 14.61 -15.74
CA ARG A 66 1.87 13.65 -14.71
C ARG A 66 0.69 12.78 -15.13
N TYR A 67 0.01 13.10 -16.24
CA TYR A 67 -1.23 12.43 -16.65
C TYR A 67 -1.09 10.92 -16.80
N GLN A 68 0.00 10.46 -17.43
CA GLN A 68 0.23 9.02 -17.58
C GLN A 68 0.52 8.34 -16.24
N GLY A 69 1.18 9.04 -15.30
CA GLY A 69 1.35 8.55 -13.93
C GLY A 69 0.04 8.41 -13.18
N MET A 70 -0.85 9.38 -13.33
CA MET A 70 -2.21 9.32 -12.77
C MET A 70 -3.01 8.15 -13.34
N LEU A 71 -2.97 7.94 -14.66
CA LEU A 71 -3.63 6.78 -15.26
C LEU A 71 -3.02 5.46 -14.78
N ARG A 72 -1.71 5.39 -14.56
CA ARG A 72 -1.06 4.19 -13.99
C ARG A 72 -1.54 3.93 -12.57
N PHE A 73 -1.62 4.95 -11.73
CA PHE A 73 -2.18 4.85 -10.37
C PHE A 73 -3.61 4.31 -10.35
N LEU A 74 -4.45 4.72 -11.32
CA LEU A 74 -5.86 4.33 -11.41
C LEU A 74 -6.09 2.97 -12.07
N TRP A 75 -5.38 2.68 -13.17
CA TRP A 75 -5.70 1.60 -14.11
C TRP A 75 -4.68 0.46 -14.15
N ASP A 76 -3.47 0.68 -13.61
CA ASP A 76 -2.39 -0.28 -13.73
C ASP A 76 -2.35 -1.23 -12.52
N ASN A 77 -2.41 -2.51 -12.82
CA ASN A 77 -2.23 -3.61 -11.89
C ASN A 77 -0.84 -4.25 -12.02
N TRP A 78 0.07 -3.65 -12.79
CA TRP A 78 1.48 -4.06 -12.88
C TRP A 78 1.71 -5.49 -13.40
N GLY A 79 0.71 -6.07 -14.08
CA GLY A 79 0.77 -7.43 -14.61
C GLY A 79 0.40 -8.51 -13.60
N VAL A 80 0.01 -8.14 -12.37
CA VAL A 80 -0.29 -9.11 -11.31
C VAL A 80 -1.65 -9.79 -11.46
N GLU A 81 -2.48 -9.40 -12.45
CA GLU A 81 -3.74 -10.07 -12.74
C GLU A 81 -3.62 -11.57 -13.02
N ILE A 82 -2.42 -12.04 -13.35
CA ILE A 82 -2.11 -13.45 -13.64
C ILE A 82 -1.85 -14.28 -12.38
N SER A 83 -1.84 -13.67 -11.18
CA SER A 83 -1.61 -14.38 -9.92
C SER A 83 -2.83 -15.16 -9.41
N ASP A 84 -3.99 -15.01 -10.07
CA ASP A 84 -5.24 -15.71 -9.75
C ASP A 84 -5.76 -15.49 -8.32
N GLU A 85 -5.35 -14.41 -7.64
CA GLU A 85 -5.86 -14.07 -6.30
C GLU A 85 -7.33 -13.63 -6.28
N TRP A 86 -7.85 -13.21 -7.43
CA TRP A 86 -9.25 -12.83 -7.61
C TRP A 86 -9.93 -13.74 -8.65
N PRO A 87 -11.24 -14.01 -8.49
CA PRO A 87 -12.02 -14.66 -9.54
C PRO A 87 -11.97 -13.90 -10.87
N PRO A 88 -12.27 -14.58 -12.00
CA PRO A 88 -12.36 -13.92 -13.30
C PRO A 88 -13.35 -12.76 -13.29
N THR A 89 -13.14 -11.78 -14.18
CA THR A 89 -13.94 -10.55 -14.27
C THR A 89 -15.44 -10.84 -14.34
N GLU A 90 -15.85 -11.80 -15.17
CA GLU A 90 -17.27 -12.17 -15.32
C GLU A 90 -17.90 -12.69 -14.03
N PHE A 91 -17.13 -13.40 -13.20
CA PHE A 91 -17.60 -13.84 -11.89
C PHE A 91 -17.85 -12.62 -10.99
N MET A 92 -16.90 -11.69 -10.95
CA MET A 92 -16.99 -10.47 -10.13
C MET A 92 -18.18 -9.59 -10.55
N LEU A 93 -18.38 -9.40 -11.85
CA LEU A 93 -19.55 -8.69 -12.38
C LEU A 93 -20.87 -9.43 -12.06
N GLY A 94 -20.83 -10.76 -12.08
CA GLY A 94 -21.96 -11.60 -11.69
C GLY A 94 -22.40 -11.39 -10.26
N LEU A 95 -21.47 -11.22 -9.31
CA LEU A 95 -21.81 -10.96 -7.91
C LEU A 95 -22.68 -9.71 -7.74
N MET A 96 -22.36 -8.62 -8.43
CA MET A 96 -23.12 -7.36 -8.35
C MET A 96 -24.49 -7.46 -9.01
N ARG A 97 -24.57 -8.19 -10.13
CA ARG A 97 -25.81 -8.41 -10.87
C ARG A 97 -26.78 -9.34 -10.12
N ASP A 98 -26.24 -10.43 -9.57
CA ASP A 98 -27.03 -11.55 -9.04
C ASP A 98 -27.32 -11.37 -7.54
N GLU A 99 -26.45 -10.69 -6.79
CA GLU A 99 -26.61 -10.40 -5.36
C GLU A 99 -26.41 -8.89 -5.02
N PRO A 100 -27.19 -7.98 -5.63
CA PRO A 100 -27.03 -6.53 -5.42
C PRO A 100 -27.31 -6.08 -3.97
N ASP A 101 -28.11 -6.83 -3.22
CA ASP A 101 -28.37 -6.53 -1.80
C ASP A 101 -27.14 -6.78 -0.92
N VAL A 102 -26.26 -7.70 -1.33
CA VAL A 102 -25.03 -8.05 -0.62
C VAL A 102 -23.87 -7.17 -1.06
N PHE A 103 -23.67 -7.07 -2.37
CA PHE A 103 -22.49 -6.40 -2.94
C PHE A 103 -22.74 -4.91 -3.23
N GLY A 104 -23.97 -4.53 -3.58
CA GLY A 104 -24.26 -3.21 -4.10
C GLY A 104 -23.69 -3.00 -5.50
N ASP A 105 -24.07 -1.88 -6.10
CA ASP A 105 -23.47 -1.43 -7.36
C ASP A 105 -21.98 -1.13 -7.15
N GLN A 106 -21.13 -1.62 -8.05
CA GLN A 106 -19.66 -1.52 -7.96
C GLN A 106 -19.08 -1.85 -6.58
N PHE A 107 -19.64 -2.84 -5.89
CA PHE A 107 -19.23 -3.25 -4.55
C PHE A 107 -19.40 -2.19 -3.45
N ALA A 108 -20.22 -1.15 -3.66
CA ALA A 108 -20.38 -0.02 -2.75
C ALA A 108 -20.81 -0.41 -1.31
N ARG A 109 -21.40 -1.59 -1.09
CA ARG A 109 -21.72 -2.11 0.25
C ARG A 109 -20.47 -2.38 1.10
N PHE A 110 -19.33 -2.60 0.45
CA PHE A 110 -18.02 -2.77 1.08
C PHE A 110 -17.18 -1.48 1.07
N GLY A 111 -17.77 -0.34 0.70
CA GLY A 111 -17.11 0.98 0.77
C GLY A 111 -16.16 1.28 -0.39
N PHE A 112 -16.26 0.53 -1.50
CA PHE A 112 -15.59 0.92 -2.74
C PHE A 112 -16.10 2.26 -3.27
N VAL A 113 -15.21 3.03 -3.90
CA VAL A 113 -15.56 4.27 -4.60
C VAL A 113 -16.07 3.91 -6.00
N PRO A 114 -17.27 4.36 -6.40
CA PRO A 114 -17.76 4.12 -7.75
C PRO A 114 -16.89 4.80 -8.82
N ASP A 115 -16.61 4.09 -9.91
CA ASP A 115 -15.96 4.61 -11.11
C ASP A 115 -17.01 4.87 -12.20
N PRO A 116 -17.24 6.13 -12.60
CA PRO A 116 -18.18 6.45 -13.68
C PRO A 116 -17.70 5.98 -15.07
N ASN A 117 -16.46 5.55 -15.21
CA ASN A 117 -15.85 5.16 -16.48
C ASN A 117 -15.78 3.64 -16.69
N ASP A 118 -16.25 2.83 -15.75
CA ASP A 118 -16.09 1.37 -15.76
C ASP A 118 -17.30 0.69 -15.09
N ASP A 119 -17.41 -0.63 -15.23
CA ASP A 119 -18.40 -1.44 -14.50
C ASP A 119 -17.86 -2.03 -13.19
N LEU A 120 -16.54 -1.93 -12.98
CA LEU A 120 -15.85 -2.22 -11.74
C LEU A 120 -15.51 -0.91 -11.00
N PRO A 121 -15.44 -0.91 -9.66
CA PRO A 121 -15.15 0.29 -8.90
C PRO A 121 -13.74 0.84 -9.17
N VAL A 122 -13.50 2.05 -8.66
CA VAL A 122 -12.16 2.62 -8.59
C VAL A 122 -11.25 1.63 -7.85
N GLY A 123 -10.12 1.31 -8.46
CA GLY A 123 -9.15 0.40 -7.87
C GLY A 123 -9.33 -1.07 -8.23
N PHE A 124 -10.44 -1.51 -8.82
CA PHE A 124 -10.54 -2.86 -9.39
C PHE A 124 -10.63 -2.77 -10.90
N LYS A 125 -9.63 -3.30 -11.61
CA LYS A 125 -9.51 -3.14 -13.05
C LYS A 125 -9.18 -4.43 -13.76
N ARG A 126 -9.75 -4.56 -14.96
CA ARG A 126 -9.39 -5.64 -15.88
C ARG A 126 -7.89 -5.59 -16.17
N GLY A 127 -7.30 -6.77 -16.35
CA GLY A 127 -5.91 -6.90 -16.74
C GLY A 127 -5.59 -6.13 -18.01
N LEU A 128 -4.45 -5.43 -18.00
CA LEU A 128 -3.91 -4.84 -19.21
C LEU A 128 -3.35 -5.93 -20.14
N SER A 129 -2.86 -7.03 -19.57
CA SER A 129 -2.34 -8.19 -20.32
C SER A 129 -3.42 -9.23 -20.60
N ASP A 130 -4.33 -9.45 -19.64
CA ASP A 130 -5.49 -10.33 -19.80
C ASP A 130 -6.78 -9.65 -19.30
N PRO A 131 -7.66 -9.18 -20.21
CA PRO A 131 -8.87 -8.45 -19.82
C PRO A 131 -9.95 -9.36 -19.20
N THR A 132 -9.79 -10.68 -19.25
CA THR A 132 -10.70 -11.64 -18.58
C THR A 132 -10.41 -11.79 -17.09
N ARG A 133 -9.25 -11.30 -16.66
CA ARG A 133 -8.83 -11.21 -15.27
C ARG A 133 -9.06 -9.81 -14.73
N VAL A 134 -9.20 -9.71 -13.42
CA VAL A 134 -9.35 -8.46 -12.69
C VAL A 134 -8.40 -8.46 -11.51
N TYR A 135 -7.83 -7.31 -11.21
CA TYR A 135 -7.01 -7.13 -10.03
C TYR A 135 -7.14 -5.73 -9.45
N GLN A 136 -6.57 -5.56 -8.27
CA GLN A 136 -6.47 -4.28 -7.60
C GLN A 136 -5.41 -3.37 -8.25
N THR A 137 -5.65 -2.07 -8.21
CA THR A 137 -4.66 -1.02 -8.48
C THR A 137 -4.41 -0.24 -7.19
N CYS A 138 -3.42 0.66 -7.18
CA CYS A 138 -3.14 1.52 -6.03
C CYS A 138 -4.37 2.32 -5.57
N ALA A 139 -5.27 2.64 -6.51
CA ALA A 139 -6.45 3.43 -6.26
C ALA A 139 -7.51 2.73 -5.39
N VAL A 140 -7.44 1.42 -5.17
CA VAL A 140 -8.43 0.70 -4.35
C VAL A 140 -8.43 1.22 -2.92
N CYS A 141 -7.24 1.43 -2.36
CA CYS A 141 -7.04 1.93 -0.99
C CYS A 141 -6.81 3.44 -0.93
N HIS A 142 -6.25 4.03 -1.99
CA HIS A 142 -5.74 5.41 -1.97
C HIS A 142 -6.56 6.40 -2.81
N VAL A 143 -7.83 6.08 -3.06
CA VAL A 143 -8.83 7.04 -3.53
C VAL A 143 -10.00 7.04 -2.57
N GLY A 144 -10.32 8.21 -2.03
CA GLY A 144 -11.41 8.40 -1.09
C GLY A 144 -12.40 9.44 -1.58
N THR A 145 -13.42 9.68 -0.76
CA THR A 145 -14.43 10.70 -0.97
C THR A 145 -14.43 11.66 0.21
N LEU A 146 -14.42 12.96 -0.07
CA LEU A 146 -14.57 14.03 0.92
C LEU A 146 -16.01 14.09 1.46
N ASP A 147 -16.21 14.84 2.54
CA ASP A 147 -17.52 14.99 3.19
C ASP A 147 -18.59 15.60 2.27
N ASP A 148 -18.18 16.39 1.28
CA ASP A 148 -19.06 17.00 0.27
C ASP A 148 -19.34 16.08 -0.93
N GLY A 149 -18.76 14.89 -0.96
CA GLY A 149 -18.93 13.91 -2.03
C GLY A 149 -17.87 13.99 -3.13
N GLU A 150 -16.93 14.93 -3.08
CA GLU A 150 -15.85 15.01 -4.08
C GLU A 150 -14.87 13.84 -3.93
N VAL A 151 -14.48 13.24 -5.05
CA VAL A 151 -13.47 12.17 -5.09
C VAL A 151 -12.08 12.79 -5.11
N TRP A 152 -11.14 12.22 -4.35
CA TRP A 152 -9.78 12.76 -4.22
C TRP A 152 -8.71 11.67 -4.31
N LEU A 153 -7.70 11.88 -5.17
CA LEU A 153 -6.60 10.95 -5.37
C LEU A 153 -5.55 11.13 -4.26
N GLY A 154 -5.07 10.02 -3.69
CA GLY A 154 -4.14 10.01 -2.55
C GLY A 154 -4.82 10.08 -1.18
N LEU A 155 -6.14 10.34 -1.14
CA LEU A 155 -6.95 10.26 0.07
C LEU A 155 -7.19 8.78 0.41
N PRO A 156 -6.91 8.32 1.64
CA PRO A 156 -7.16 6.94 2.01
C PRO A 156 -8.67 6.65 2.05
N ASN A 157 -9.07 5.50 1.51
CA ASN A 157 -10.47 5.08 1.54
C ASN A 157 -10.83 4.53 2.93
N GLY A 158 -11.19 5.42 3.85
CA GLY A 158 -11.60 5.07 5.21
C GLY A 158 -12.88 4.22 5.30
N ARG A 159 -13.61 4.04 4.18
CA ARG A 159 -14.86 3.28 4.12
C ARG A 159 -14.67 1.86 3.60
N LEU A 160 -13.55 1.57 2.95
CA LEU A 160 -13.28 0.28 2.32
C LEU A 160 -13.07 -0.81 3.36
N ASP A 161 -13.93 -1.83 3.36
CA ASP A 161 -13.76 -3.07 4.12
C ASP A 161 -13.30 -4.21 3.19
N LEU A 162 -12.02 -4.15 2.82
CA LEU A 162 -11.44 -5.12 1.89
C LEU A 162 -11.40 -6.54 2.47
N GLY A 163 -11.26 -6.66 3.79
CA GLY A 163 -11.29 -7.94 4.50
C GLY A 163 -12.65 -8.60 4.38
N ALA A 164 -13.73 -7.92 4.78
CA ALA A 164 -15.09 -8.44 4.65
C ALA A 164 -15.44 -8.73 3.18
N PHE A 165 -14.99 -7.89 2.25
CA PHE A 165 -15.18 -8.12 0.81
C PHE A 165 -14.53 -9.42 0.34
N ARG A 166 -13.25 -9.64 0.68
CA ARG A 166 -12.51 -10.86 0.29
C ARG A 166 -13.17 -12.12 0.86
N VAL A 167 -13.68 -12.05 2.08
CA VAL A 167 -14.45 -13.15 2.69
C VAL A 167 -15.74 -13.43 1.92
N ALA A 168 -16.53 -12.40 1.61
CA ALA A 168 -17.79 -12.54 0.89
C ALA A 168 -17.59 -13.14 -0.51
N VAL A 169 -16.57 -12.66 -1.25
CA VAL A 169 -16.20 -13.20 -2.56
C VAL A 169 -15.77 -14.66 -2.45
N ASN A 170 -14.90 -14.99 -1.49
CA ASN A 170 -14.44 -16.37 -1.25
C ASN A 170 -15.61 -17.33 -0.97
N GLU A 171 -16.59 -16.91 -0.16
CA GLU A 171 -17.76 -17.74 0.14
C GLU A 171 -18.57 -18.10 -1.12
N ARG A 172 -18.80 -17.13 -2.02
CA ARG A 172 -19.52 -17.39 -3.28
C ARG A 172 -18.69 -18.24 -4.23
N TRP A 173 -17.38 -18.00 -4.28
CA TRP A 173 -16.46 -18.75 -5.10
C TRP A 173 -16.45 -20.25 -4.72
N VAL A 174 -16.36 -20.54 -3.42
CA VAL A 174 -16.41 -21.91 -2.88
C VAL A 174 -17.80 -22.53 -3.06
N ALA A 175 -18.88 -21.76 -2.87
CA ALA A 175 -20.24 -22.25 -3.12
C ALA A 175 -20.45 -22.65 -4.59
N GLY A 176 -19.72 -22.02 -5.52
CA GLY A 176 -19.64 -22.40 -6.94
C GLY A 176 -18.84 -23.69 -7.22
N GLY A 177 -18.28 -24.34 -6.19
CA GLY A 177 -17.52 -25.58 -6.31
C GLY A 177 -16.02 -25.41 -6.54
N ASN A 178 -15.50 -24.19 -6.40
CA ASN A 178 -14.08 -23.90 -6.59
C ASN A 178 -13.27 -24.05 -5.29
N PRO A 179 -11.93 -24.25 -5.37
CA PRO A 179 -11.06 -24.18 -4.21
C PRO A 179 -11.10 -22.80 -3.53
N PRO A 180 -10.93 -22.72 -2.19
CA PRO A 180 -10.87 -21.43 -1.49
C PRO A 180 -9.76 -20.51 -2.01
N LEU A 181 -10.04 -19.20 -2.05
CA LEU A 181 -9.09 -18.14 -2.40
C LEU A 181 -8.21 -17.71 -1.22
N ILE A 182 -8.69 -17.97 0.00
CA ILE A 182 -8.01 -17.64 1.25
C ILE A 182 -8.05 -18.83 2.19
N THR A 183 -7.03 -18.92 3.03
CA THR A 183 -6.96 -19.88 4.13
C THR A 183 -7.97 -19.54 5.23
N GLU A 184 -8.24 -20.50 6.11
CA GLU A 184 -9.10 -20.27 7.28
C GLU A 184 -8.50 -19.22 8.23
N LEU A 185 -7.16 -19.18 8.35
CA LEU A 185 -6.49 -18.16 9.16
C LEU A 185 -6.73 -16.77 8.58
N GLU A 186 -6.49 -16.57 7.29
CA GLU A 186 -6.74 -15.28 6.62
C GLU A 186 -8.20 -14.87 6.73
N ARG A 187 -9.14 -15.81 6.55
CA ARG A 187 -10.58 -15.55 6.74
C ARG A 187 -10.88 -15.06 8.16
N SER A 188 -10.30 -15.70 9.17
CA SER A 188 -10.50 -15.32 10.58
C SER A 188 -9.91 -13.93 10.90
N LYS A 189 -8.81 -13.56 10.24
CA LYS A 189 -8.13 -12.27 10.41
C LYS A 189 -8.85 -11.14 9.69
N ALA A 190 -9.35 -11.40 8.48
CA ALA A 190 -10.00 -10.41 7.63
C ALA A 190 -11.18 -9.71 8.30
N VAL A 191 -11.95 -10.42 9.14
CA VAL A 191 -13.11 -9.87 9.86
C VAL A 191 -12.75 -9.04 11.10
N GLN A 192 -11.46 -8.95 11.46
CA GLN A 192 -10.99 -8.24 12.66
C GLN A 192 -10.47 -6.82 12.37
N LEU A 193 -10.25 -6.46 11.09
CA LEU A 193 -9.72 -5.15 10.72
C LEU A 193 -10.77 -4.04 10.79
N GLY A 194 -11.91 -4.28 10.14
CA GLY A 194 -12.91 -3.27 9.84
C GLY A 194 -12.52 -2.33 8.68
N PRO A 195 -13.37 -1.34 8.37
CA PRO A 195 -13.15 -0.41 7.26
C PRO A 195 -11.90 0.46 7.41
N GLY A 196 -11.30 0.83 6.27
CA GLY A 196 -10.20 1.80 6.20
C GLY A 196 -8.84 1.25 6.61
N ARG A 197 -8.72 -0.07 6.76
CA ARG A 197 -7.56 -0.75 7.35
C ARG A 197 -7.09 -1.94 6.52
N PHE A 198 -5.82 -2.30 6.73
CA PHE A 198 -5.19 -3.48 6.15
C PHE A 198 -4.32 -4.23 7.18
N HIS A 199 -3.90 -5.43 6.78
CA HIS A 199 -2.96 -6.28 7.51
C HIS A 199 -1.52 -5.79 7.27
N ALA A 200 -0.81 -5.36 8.30
CA ALA A 200 0.62 -5.03 8.19
C ALA A 200 1.52 -6.29 8.33
N GLU A 201 0.94 -7.42 8.71
CA GLU A 201 1.62 -8.69 8.93
C GLU A 201 1.56 -9.64 7.70
N SER A 202 2.36 -10.72 7.74
CA SER A 202 2.27 -11.80 6.76
C SER A 202 1.00 -12.66 6.94
N GLY A 203 0.59 -13.35 5.88
CA GLY A 203 -0.62 -14.20 5.89
C GLY A 203 -0.57 -15.33 6.92
N ASP A 204 0.62 -15.87 7.19
CA ASP A 204 0.87 -16.95 8.15
C ASP A 204 1.09 -16.47 9.60
N TYR A 205 1.27 -15.16 9.82
CA TYR A 205 1.37 -14.60 11.16
C TYR A 205 0.01 -14.68 11.87
N PRO A 206 -0.08 -15.31 13.05
CA PRO A 206 -1.37 -15.69 13.61
C PRO A 206 -2.14 -14.52 14.24
N GLN A 207 -1.48 -13.41 14.57
CA GLN A 207 -2.11 -12.21 15.10
C GLN A 207 -2.42 -11.21 14.00
N VAL A 208 -3.42 -10.36 14.25
CA VAL A 208 -3.77 -9.24 13.37
C VAL A 208 -2.95 -8.02 13.82
N VAL A 209 -2.28 -7.37 12.87
CA VAL A 209 -1.59 -6.10 13.07
C VAL A 209 -2.30 -5.08 12.18
N PRO A 210 -3.39 -4.46 12.68
CA PRO A 210 -4.18 -3.55 11.86
C PRO A 210 -3.40 -2.25 11.65
N ALA A 211 -3.35 -1.78 10.40
CA ALA A 211 -2.87 -0.45 10.05
C ALA A 211 -3.95 0.26 9.23
N ASP A 212 -4.14 1.56 9.48
CA ASP A 212 -5.03 2.38 8.64
C ASP A 212 -4.40 2.55 7.25
N PHE A 213 -5.19 2.81 6.21
CA PHE A 213 -4.62 3.19 4.93
C PHE A 213 -3.91 4.55 5.06
N PRO A 214 -2.61 4.65 4.67
CA PRO A 214 -1.92 5.92 4.77
C PRO A 214 -2.36 6.88 3.66
N ALA A 215 -2.36 8.17 3.97
CA ALA A 215 -2.52 9.21 2.96
C ALA A 215 -1.24 9.37 2.12
N TYR A 216 -1.40 9.52 0.81
CA TYR A 216 -0.32 9.71 -0.15
C TYR A 216 -0.15 11.17 -0.58
N PHE A 217 -0.35 12.09 0.35
CA PHE A 217 -0.14 13.51 0.11
C PHE A 217 1.30 13.94 0.38
N GLY A 218 1.89 14.69 -0.56
CA GLY A 218 3.23 15.26 -0.44
C GLY A 218 4.29 14.21 -0.14
N LEU A 219 4.23 13.04 -0.79
CA LEU A 219 5.17 11.95 -0.49
C LEU A 219 6.60 12.32 -0.89
N GLU A 220 6.79 13.13 -1.93
CA GLU A 220 8.10 13.58 -2.37
C GLU A 220 8.82 14.48 -1.36
N ASP A 221 8.06 15.14 -0.48
CA ASP A 221 8.60 16.05 0.55
C ASP A 221 9.01 15.31 1.83
N ARG A 222 8.66 14.02 1.97
CA ARG A 222 8.94 13.25 3.19
C ARG A 222 10.28 12.53 3.12
N THR A 223 11.03 12.56 4.23
CA THR A 223 12.32 11.84 4.38
C THR A 223 12.20 10.50 5.10
N LYS A 224 11.01 10.22 5.65
CA LYS A 224 10.63 8.98 6.33
C LYS A 224 9.26 8.56 5.82
N LEU A 225 9.20 7.38 5.24
CA LEU A 225 7.99 6.79 4.67
C LEU A 225 7.69 5.45 5.33
N ASN A 226 6.49 4.93 5.07
CA ASN A 226 5.84 3.81 5.76
C ASN A 226 5.65 4.02 7.28
N TYR A 227 4.86 3.15 7.92
CA TYR A 227 4.50 3.28 9.33
C TYR A 227 5.70 3.15 10.30
N LEU A 228 6.78 2.52 9.87
CA LEU A 228 8.00 2.36 10.66
C LEU A 228 9.06 3.42 10.32
N GLY A 229 8.80 4.28 9.33
CA GLY A 229 9.75 5.31 8.90
C GLY A 229 11.01 4.75 8.24
N THR A 230 10.98 3.51 7.75
CA THR A 230 12.15 2.84 7.15
C THR A 230 12.34 3.19 5.68
N GLY A 231 11.31 3.71 5.02
CA GLY A 231 11.39 4.19 3.66
C GLY A 231 12.13 5.53 3.59
N GLY A 232 13.19 5.59 2.79
CA GLY A 232 14.00 6.79 2.64
C GLY A 232 13.54 7.77 1.57
N ASP A 233 12.78 7.29 0.58
CA ASP A 233 12.27 8.11 -0.52
C ASP A 233 11.08 7.44 -1.23
N VAL A 234 10.34 8.26 -1.99
CA VAL A 234 9.12 7.84 -2.70
C VAL A 234 9.36 6.74 -3.74
N ARG A 235 10.56 6.64 -4.31
CA ARG A 235 10.91 5.58 -5.26
C ARG A 235 11.03 4.25 -4.54
N THR A 236 11.72 4.20 -3.40
CA THR A 236 11.79 2.97 -2.59
C THR A 236 10.39 2.48 -2.21
N GLU A 237 9.52 3.38 -1.77
CA GLU A 237 8.13 3.01 -1.42
C GLU A 237 7.33 2.51 -2.62
N ALA A 238 7.42 3.18 -3.77
CA ALA A 238 6.75 2.72 -4.98
C ALA A 238 7.23 1.31 -5.40
N TYR A 239 8.54 1.06 -5.34
CA TYR A 239 9.11 -0.24 -5.69
C TYR A 239 8.65 -1.34 -4.72
N MET A 240 8.67 -1.06 -3.42
CA MET A 240 8.19 -1.99 -2.41
C MET A 240 6.68 -2.25 -2.57
N ALA A 241 5.87 -1.22 -2.80
CA ALA A 241 4.44 -1.38 -3.02
C ALA A 241 4.14 -2.23 -4.27
N ILE A 242 4.81 -1.95 -5.39
CA ILE A 242 4.68 -2.74 -6.63
C ILE A 242 5.08 -4.20 -6.38
N PHE A 243 6.17 -4.43 -5.64
CA PHE A 243 6.64 -5.76 -5.29
C PHE A 243 5.66 -6.51 -4.37
N SER A 244 5.18 -5.85 -3.32
CA SER A 244 4.21 -6.40 -2.37
C SER A 244 2.87 -6.74 -3.02
N PHE A 245 2.50 -6.09 -4.12
CA PHE A 245 1.31 -6.44 -4.91
C PHE A 245 1.50 -7.69 -5.79
N GLY A 246 2.72 -8.24 -5.86
CA GLY A 246 3.04 -9.51 -6.53
C GLY A 246 4.02 -9.38 -7.69
N ALA A 247 4.37 -8.17 -8.13
CA ALA A 247 5.32 -7.99 -9.23
C ALA A 247 6.76 -8.29 -8.78
N GLY A 248 7.41 -9.25 -9.42
CA GLY A 248 8.72 -9.75 -9.05
C GLY A 248 8.69 -10.91 -8.04
N ASN A 249 7.50 -11.39 -7.62
CA ASN A 249 7.37 -12.50 -6.69
C ASN A 249 7.94 -13.80 -7.31
N PRO A 250 9.04 -14.38 -6.78
CA PRO A 250 9.66 -15.56 -7.36
C PRO A 250 8.84 -16.83 -7.09
N ASN A 251 8.82 -17.75 -8.05
CA ASN A 251 8.61 -19.17 -7.78
C ASN A 251 9.94 -19.93 -7.94
N ASP A 252 9.91 -21.25 -7.73
CA ASP A 252 11.08 -22.15 -7.75
C ASP A 252 11.91 -22.09 -9.06
N ALA A 253 11.45 -21.41 -10.11
CA ALA A 253 12.19 -21.25 -11.37
C ALA A 253 12.32 -19.81 -11.90
N ASP A 254 11.29 -18.95 -11.76
CA ASP A 254 11.29 -17.55 -12.26
C ASP A 254 10.22 -16.71 -11.52
N ALA A 255 10.28 -15.38 -11.62
CA ALA A 255 9.17 -14.52 -11.15
C ALA A 255 7.92 -14.74 -12.02
N LEU A 256 6.78 -15.07 -11.40
CA LEU A 256 5.50 -15.25 -12.12
C LEU A 256 5.13 -13.97 -12.88
N VAL A 257 5.29 -12.83 -12.20
CA VAL A 257 5.13 -11.49 -12.76
C VAL A 257 6.51 -10.84 -12.76
N PRO A 258 7.08 -10.46 -13.91
CA PRO A 258 8.35 -9.74 -13.95
C PRO A 258 8.26 -8.32 -13.34
N PHE A 259 9.32 -7.86 -12.67
CA PHE A 259 9.36 -6.51 -12.09
C PHE A 259 9.38 -5.43 -13.20
N PRO A 260 8.49 -4.42 -13.17
CA PRO A 260 8.32 -3.49 -14.28
C PRO A 260 9.59 -2.74 -14.66
N ARG A 261 9.68 -2.37 -15.94
CA ARG A 261 10.76 -1.55 -16.46
C ARG A 261 10.77 -0.17 -15.81
N ARG A 262 11.97 0.42 -15.70
CA ARG A 262 12.18 1.71 -15.06
C ARG A 262 11.29 2.81 -15.64
N ASP A 263 11.19 2.93 -16.96
CA ASP A 263 10.38 3.96 -17.62
C ASP A 263 8.89 3.93 -17.23
N ARG A 264 8.32 2.73 -17.01
CA ARG A 264 6.96 2.57 -16.48
C ARG A 264 6.83 3.07 -15.06
N VAL A 265 7.80 2.78 -14.20
CA VAL A 265 7.80 3.24 -12.79
C VAL A 265 8.08 4.74 -12.68
N GLU A 266 8.96 5.31 -13.50
CA GLU A 266 9.21 6.76 -13.53
C GLU A 266 7.94 7.54 -13.92
N ALA A 267 7.17 7.04 -14.89
CA ALA A 267 5.91 7.65 -15.27
C ALA A 267 4.92 7.67 -14.08
N PHE A 268 4.83 6.57 -13.33
CA PHE A 268 4.02 6.48 -12.12
C PHE A 268 4.51 7.45 -11.03
N LEU A 269 5.82 7.47 -10.75
CA LEU A 269 6.44 8.33 -9.74
C LEU A 269 6.20 9.82 -9.99
N ALA A 270 6.18 10.24 -11.26
CA ALA A 270 5.91 11.63 -11.64
C ALA A 270 4.55 12.13 -11.13
N PHE A 271 3.58 11.24 -10.91
CA PHE A 271 2.32 11.57 -10.28
C PHE A 271 2.32 11.23 -8.79
N PHE A 272 2.72 10.00 -8.45
CA PHE A 272 2.59 9.41 -7.11
C PHE A 272 3.19 10.28 -6.00
N GLY A 273 4.36 10.87 -6.24
CA GLY A 273 5.04 11.72 -5.25
C GLY A 273 4.39 13.08 -5.01
N THR A 274 3.65 13.57 -6.01
CA THR A 274 3.23 14.99 -6.11
C THR A 274 1.78 15.23 -5.69
N MET A 275 1.04 14.17 -5.33
CA MET A 275 -0.37 14.28 -4.94
C MET A 275 -0.52 15.24 -3.74
N GLN A 276 -1.45 16.17 -3.83
CA GLN A 276 -1.66 17.19 -2.82
C GLN A 276 -2.87 16.86 -1.95
N ALA A 277 -2.80 17.25 -0.68
CA ALA A 277 -3.95 17.23 0.20
C ALA A 277 -5.03 18.23 -0.31
N PRO A 278 -6.32 17.94 -0.08
CA PRO A 278 -7.39 18.89 -0.35
C PRO A 278 -7.26 20.13 0.53
N GLU A 279 -7.75 21.27 0.05
CA GLU A 279 -7.86 22.46 0.88
C GLU A 279 -8.82 22.18 2.04
N GLY A 280 -8.43 22.58 3.25
CA GLY A 280 -9.31 22.51 4.41
C GLY A 280 -10.52 23.44 4.24
N PRO A 281 -11.64 23.16 4.91
CA PRO A 281 -12.80 24.05 4.90
C PRO A 281 -12.42 25.43 5.46
N ALA A 282 -13.17 26.47 5.07
CA ALA A 282 -12.93 27.82 5.58
C ALA A 282 -13.03 27.88 7.11
N GLN A 283 -12.03 28.47 7.75
CA GLN A 283 -11.91 28.58 9.21
C GLN A 283 -11.79 30.05 9.64
N ASP A 284 -12.18 30.34 10.89
CA ASP A 284 -11.97 31.65 11.49
C ASP A 284 -10.48 31.89 11.71
N GLY A 285 -9.93 32.94 11.09
CA GLY A 285 -8.49 33.22 11.14
C GLY A 285 -7.94 33.50 12.54
N ALA A 286 -8.75 34.06 13.45
CA ALA A 286 -8.33 34.26 14.84
C ALA A 286 -8.30 32.93 15.61
N LEU A 287 -9.21 32.00 15.32
CA LEU A 287 -9.16 30.65 15.85
C LEU A 287 -7.94 29.88 15.32
N VAL A 288 -7.65 29.97 14.03
CA VAL A 288 -6.48 29.33 13.41
C VAL A 288 -5.19 29.86 14.05
N ALA A 289 -5.06 31.17 14.23
CA ALA A 289 -3.90 31.78 14.87
C ALA A 289 -3.70 31.28 16.31
N ARG A 290 -4.78 31.18 17.10
CA ARG A 290 -4.70 30.61 18.46
C ARG A 290 -4.36 29.11 18.44
N GLY A 291 -4.93 28.36 17.50
CA GLY A 291 -4.61 26.95 17.30
C GLY A 291 -3.14 26.73 16.96
N ARG A 292 -2.55 27.63 16.18
CA ARG A 292 -1.13 27.60 15.84
C ARG A 292 -0.23 27.76 17.08
N GLU A 293 -0.57 28.66 18.00
CA GLU A 293 0.17 28.83 19.26
C GLU A 293 0.15 27.54 20.09
N VAL A 294 -1.01 26.87 20.17
CA VAL A 294 -1.15 25.57 20.87
C VAL A 294 -0.35 24.48 20.15
N PHE A 295 -0.43 24.40 18.83
CA PHE A 295 0.31 23.40 18.05
C PHE A 295 1.82 23.52 18.27
N VAL A 296 2.37 24.74 18.23
CA VAL A 296 3.80 24.97 18.47
C VAL A 296 4.21 24.58 19.88
N ALA A 297 3.36 24.83 20.87
CA ALA A 297 3.66 24.49 22.26
C ALA A 297 3.57 22.99 22.57
N GLU A 298 2.65 22.27 21.92
CA GLU A 298 2.25 20.91 22.36
C GLU A 298 2.51 19.80 21.32
N CYS A 299 2.55 20.13 20.02
CA CYS A 299 2.54 19.16 18.93
C CYS A 299 3.82 19.22 18.07
N ALA A 300 4.41 20.41 17.96
CA ALA A 300 5.53 20.69 17.04
C ALA A 300 6.83 19.95 17.39
N SER A 301 6.86 19.27 18.53
CA SER A 301 8.00 18.48 18.97
C SER A 301 8.11 17.14 18.25
N CYS A 302 6.99 16.67 17.67
CA CYS A 302 6.91 15.41 16.90
C CYS A 302 6.33 15.63 15.49
N HIS A 303 5.42 16.59 15.32
CA HIS A 303 4.86 16.97 14.03
C HIS A 303 5.51 18.26 13.53
N ALA A 304 5.68 18.42 12.23
CA ALA A 304 6.26 19.61 11.62
C ALA A 304 5.36 20.11 10.48
N ASP A 305 5.46 21.40 10.18
CA ASP A 305 4.80 21.96 8.99
C ASP A 305 5.50 21.50 7.72
N ASP A 306 6.83 21.38 7.78
CA ASP A 306 7.65 20.82 6.71
C ASP A 306 7.70 19.29 6.88
N PRO A 307 7.10 18.51 5.95
CA PRO A 307 7.10 17.05 6.03
C PRO A 307 8.51 16.44 5.99
N SER A 308 9.52 17.17 5.51
CA SER A 308 10.90 16.71 5.45
C SER A 308 11.57 16.66 6.82
N GLU A 309 11.07 17.46 7.77
CA GLU A 309 11.53 17.51 9.16
C GLU A 309 10.88 16.45 10.06
N LEU A 310 9.88 15.72 9.56
CA LEU A 310 9.21 14.66 10.31
C LEU A 310 10.18 13.49 10.58
N GLY A 311 10.45 13.26 11.86
CA GLY A 311 11.26 12.14 12.35
C GLY A 311 10.45 10.89 12.68
N VAL A 312 11.16 9.79 12.97
CA VAL A 312 10.54 8.59 13.54
C VAL A 312 10.50 8.75 15.05
N ILE A 313 9.29 8.74 15.63
CA ILE A 313 9.11 8.80 17.07
C ILE A 313 9.28 7.38 17.64
N PRO A 314 10.20 7.16 18.60
CA PRO A 314 10.37 5.85 19.20
C PRO A 314 9.09 5.39 19.90
N TYR A 315 8.78 4.11 19.73
CA TYR A 315 7.75 3.45 20.53
C TYR A 315 8.20 3.36 22.00
N ALA A 316 7.28 3.61 22.94
CA ALA A 316 7.50 3.42 24.37
C ALA A 316 7.24 1.96 24.76
N PRO A 317 8.27 1.10 24.93
CA PRO A 317 8.06 -0.30 25.28
C PRO A 317 7.43 -0.47 26.67
N ASP A 318 7.61 0.50 27.56
CA ASP A 318 7.01 0.55 28.90
C ASP A 318 5.60 1.15 28.91
N GLY A 319 5.11 1.62 27.77
CA GLY A 319 3.79 2.25 27.63
C GLY A 319 3.70 3.65 28.24
N ILE A 320 4.83 4.30 28.52
CA ILE A 320 4.86 5.67 29.08
C ILE A 320 5.18 6.65 27.94
N GLU A 321 4.24 7.54 27.64
CA GLU A 321 4.49 8.67 26.73
C GLU A 321 5.38 9.71 27.41
N ARG A 322 6.33 10.25 26.65
CA ARG A 322 7.29 11.25 27.11
C ARG A 322 7.34 12.38 26.11
N ARG A 323 7.34 13.62 26.57
CA ARG A 323 7.61 14.76 25.68
C ARG A 323 9.12 14.88 25.45
N PRO A 324 9.55 15.50 24.34
CA PRO A 324 10.96 15.80 24.15
C PRO A 324 11.54 16.60 25.32
N GLY A 325 12.63 16.08 25.89
CA GLY A 325 13.30 16.66 27.06
C GLY A 325 12.81 16.17 28.42
N ASP A 326 11.72 15.39 28.51
CA ASP A 326 11.25 14.84 29.80
C ASP A 326 12.15 13.71 30.34
N ASP A 327 12.84 13.00 29.45
CA ASP A 327 13.71 11.86 29.77
C ASP A 327 14.98 11.91 28.92
N GLU A 328 16.15 11.91 29.55
CA GLU A 328 17.44 11.95 28.86
C GLU A 328 17.67 10.70 28.00
N ALA A 329 17.04 9.56 28.32
CA ALA A 329 17.11 8.35 27.50
C ALA A 329 16.26 8.46 26.22
N TYR A 330 15.28 9.37 26.20
CA TYR A 330 14.38 9.61 25.08
C TYR A 330 14.32 11.10 24.74
N PRO A 331 15.41 11.68 24.21
CA PRO A 331 15.50 13.12 23.99
C PRO A 331 14.47 13.66 23.00
N LEU A 332 13.95 12.79 22.11
CA LEU A 332 12.89 13.09 21.14
C LEU A 332 11.49 12.68 21.61
N GLY A 333 11.34 12.31 22.88
CA GLY A 333 10.09 11.79 23.43
C GLY A 333 9.78 10.36 22.97
N THR A 334 8.62 9.85 23.38
CA THR A 334 8.12 8.51 23.01
C THR A 334 6.61 8.54 22.83
N ILE A 335 6.09 7.70 21.93
CA ILE A 335 4.66 7.44 21.79
C ILE A 335 4.29 6.07 22.35
N ALA A 336 3.19 5.99 23.07
CA ALA A 336 2.58 4.75 23.47
C ALA A 336 1.27 4.63 22.70
N THR A 337 1.18 3.74 21.73
CA THR A 337 -0.06 3.51 20.96
C THR A 337 -1.20 2.87 21.78
N SER A 338 -1.03 2.81 23.10
CA SER A 338 -1.89 2.26 24.15
C SER A 338 -2.23 0.76 24.05
N ARG A 339 -2.42 0.15 25.22
CA ARG A 339 -2.99 -1.19 25.43
C ARG A 339 -4.51 -1.17 25.30
#